data_AF-A0A530GQU7-F1
#
_entry.id   AF-A0A530GQU7-F1
#
_cell.length_a   1.000
_cell.length_b   1.000
_cell.length_c   1.000
_cell.angle_alpha   90.00
_cell.angle_beta   90.00
_cell.angle_gamma   90.00
#
_symmetry.space_group_name_H-M   'P 1'
#
loop_
_entity.id
_entity.type
_entity.pdbx_description
1 polymer ?
#
loop_
_entity_poly.entity_id
_entity_poly.type
_entity_poly.pdbx_seq_one_letter_code
_entity_poly.pdbx_strand_id
1 'polypeptide(L)'
;MTNSTGKLGNAREWLRDETSEAPQTLAAEQHYQKIMDRSSTDNGVFSVKIFPHHLRDVYDKRKYDFIERCLRDHEILVILLERMDRLGAAISATRASQSGQWSRTSGGGDENSAESSVAYDRAQILENMIYIGEGMAFWRNYLALRSIQYVPVFYEQIMKGWREYVMDVAGKMDVSIDAEQISNDLYEVQ
;
A
#
# COMPACT_ATOMS: atom_id res chain seq x y z
N MET A 1 2.51 8.54 3.56
CA MET A 1 3.96 8.82 3.29
C MET A 1 4.17 9.60 2.00
N THR A 2 4.09 9.00 0.81
CA THR A 2 4.24 9.70 -0.48
C THR A 2 3.18 10.80 -0.67
N ASN A 3 1.99 10.59 -0.08
CA ASN A 3 0.88 11.55 -0.04
C ASN A 3 1.23 12.89 0.64
N SER A 4 2.32 12.97 1.42
CA SER A 4 2.73 14.19 2.15
C SER A 4 3.04 15.37 1.26
N THR A 5 3.39 15.09 0.01
CA THR A 5 3.87 16.08 -0.94
C THR A 5 2.77 16.61 -1.84
N GLY A 6 1.65 15.89 -1.94
CA GLY A 6 0.62 16.14 -2.94
C GLY A 6 1.08 15.99 -4.40
N LYS A 7 2.31 15.47 -4.64
CA LYS A 7 2.94 15.38 -5.97
C LYS A 7 3.33 13.98 -6.40
N LEU A 8 3.40 13.03 -5.48
CA LEU A 8 3.78 11.63 -5.75
C LEU A 8 2.58 10.71 -5.88
N GLY A 9 1.46 11.24 -6.42
CA GLY A 9 0.19 10.55 -6.44
C GLY A 9 -0.43 10.40 -5.04
N ASN A 10 -1.61 9.77 -5.02
CA ASN A 10 -2.35 9.46 -3.82
C ASN A 10 -2.26 7.96 -3.54
N ALA A 11 -1.20 7.52 -2.87
CA ALA A 11 -0.96 6.12 -2.53
C ALA A 11 -1.98 5.62 -1.50
N ARG A 12 -2.95 4.83 -1.96
CA ARG A 12 -3.87 4.04 -1.13
C ARG A 12 -4.16 2.69 -1.78
N GLU A 13 -4.92 1.87 -1.08
CA GLU A 13 -5.36 0.54 -1.50
C GLU A 13 -6.55 0.63 -2.47
N TRP A 14 -6.42 1.37 -3.57
CA TRP A 14 -7.53 1.68 -4.48
C TRP A 14 -8.17 0.50 -5.17
N LEU A 15 -7.45 -0.63 -5.22
CA LEU A 15 -7.95 -1.89 -5.77
C LEU A 15 -8.89 -2.62 -4.79
N ARG A 16 -9.01 -2.16 -3.54
CA ARG A 16 -9.95 -2.70 -2.58
C ARG A 16 -11.37 -2.33 -3.02
N ASP A 17 -12.22 -3.34 -3.11
CA ASP A 17 -13.62 -3.19 -3.48
C ASP A 17 -14.39 -2.61 -2.27
N GLU A 18 -14.44 -1.28 -2.15
CA GLU A 18 -15.12 -0.58 -1.03
C GLU A 18 -16.63 -0.45 -1.24
N THR A 19 -17.14 -0.75 -2.43
CA THR A 19 -18.56 -0.59 -2.76
C THR A 19 -19.30 -1.91 -2.62
N SER A 20 -20.34 -1.92 -1.78
CA SER A 20 -21.38 -2.97 -1.70
C SER A 20 -22.22 -3.10 -2.98
N GLU A 21 -21.96 -2.25 -3.98
CA GLU A 21 -22.60 -2.33 -5.29
C GLU A 21 -22.08 -3.55 -6.04
N ALA A 22 -23.01 -4.35 -6.56
CA ALA A 22 -22.74 -5.66 -7.13
C ALA A 22 -21.49 -5.63 -8.07
N PRO A 23 -20.45 -6.43 -7.76
CA PRO A 23 -19.13 -6.32 -8.40
C PRO A 23 -19.08 -6.77 -9.88
N GLN A 24 -20.19 -6.81 -10.61
CA GLN A 24 -20.26 -7.37 -11.97
C GLN A 24 -20.44 -6.35 -13.10
N THR A 25 -20.58 -5.04 -12.82
CA THR A 25 -21.05 -4.09 -13.85
C THR A 25 -20.02 -3.09 -14.37
N LEU A 26 -18.92 -2.81 -13.65
CA LEU A 26 -17.88 -1.92 -14.20
C LEU A 26 -16.99 -2.70 -15.16
N ALA A 27 -17.00 -2.30 -16.43
CA ALA A 27 -16.09 -2.84 -17.44
C ALA A 27 -14.63 -2.63 -16.99
N ALA A 28 -13.72 -3.50 -17.43
CA ALA A 28 -12.30 -3.42 -17.09
C ALA A 28 -11.70 -2.01 -17.29
N GLU A 29 -12.14 -1.34 -18.36
CA GLU A 29 -11.77 0.03 -18.70
C GLU A 29 -12.22 1.05 -17.66
N GLN A 30 -13.50 1.01 -17.28
CA GLN A 30 -14.06 1.93 -16.29
C GLN A 30 -13.42 1.73 -14.92
N HIS A 31 -13.13 0.47 -14.56
CA HIS A 31 -12.42 0.16 -13.32
C HIS A 31 -11.01 0.75 -13.33
N TYR A 32 -10.26 0.55 -14.43
CA TYR A 32 -8.92 1.09 -14.58
C TYR A 32 -8.92 2.62 -14.49
N GLN A 33 -9.74 3.29 -15.29
CA GLN A 33 -9.82 4.75 -15.30
C GLN A 33 -10.19 5.32 -13.93
N LYS A 34 -11.15 4.70 -13.23
CA LYS A 34 -11.54 5.11 -11.87
C LYS A 34 -10.37 5.04 -10.87
N ILE A 35 -9.50 4.04 -10.99
CA ILE A 35 -8.31 3.93 -10.14
C ILE A 35 -7.29 5.00 -10.51
N MET A 36 -7.04 5.22 -11.80
CA MET A 36 -6.14 6.26 -12.28
C MET A 36 -6.59 7.64 -11.77
N ASP A 37 -7.87 7.97 -11.92
CA ASP A 37 -8.43 9.26 -11.47
C ASP A 37 -8.26 9.46 -9.95
N ARG A 38 -8.45 8.42 -9.15
CA ARG A 38 -8.35 8.50 -7.68
C ARG A 38 -6.91 8.53 -7.16
N SER A 39 -6.01 7.87 -7.90
CA SER A 39 -4.61 7.71 -7.50
C SER A 39 -3.71 8.82 -8.02
N SER A 40 -4.19 9.63 -8.96
CA SER A 40 -3.44 10.72 -9.58
C SER A 40 -3.46 12.01 -8.76
N THR A 41 -2.41 12.81 -8.92
CA THR A 41 -2.31 14.21 -8.48
C THR A 41 -2.31 15.14 -9.70
N ASP A 42 -2.50 16.45 -9.49
CA ASP A 42 -2.66 17.44 -10.58
C ASP A 42 -1.48 17.50 -11.56
N ASN A 43 -0.29 17.08 -11.12
CA ASN A 43 0.91 16.96 -11.96
C ASN A 43 0.95 15.68 -12.83
N GLY A 44 -0.14 14.90 -12.89
CA GLY A 44 -0.25 13.69 -13.71
C GLY A 44 0.45 12.46 -13.14
N VAL A 45 1.01 12.55 -11.93
CA VAL A 45 1.65 11.42 -11.24
C VAL A 45 0.60 10.64 -10.47
N PHE A 46 0.68 9.31 -10.50
CA PHE A 46 -0.22 8.45 -9.74
C PHE A 46 0.53 7.44 -8.86
N SER A 47 -0.13 6.95 -7.81
CA SER A 47 0.44 5.93 -6.93
C SER A 47 -0.61 5.00 -6.35
N VAL A 48 -0.36 3.69 -6.37
CA VAL A 48 -1.29 2.66 -5.90
C VAL A 48 -0.56 1.67 -5.00
N LYS A 49 -1.11 1.41 -3.81
CA LYS A 49 -0.63 0.37 -2.90
C LYS A 49 -1.40 -0.93 -3.15
N ILE A 50 -0.69 -2.00 -3.48
CA ILE A 50 -1.29 -3.27 -3.90
C ILE A 50 -0.85 -4.38 -2.96
N PHE A 51 -1.82 -5.17 -2.47
CA PHE A 51 -1.58 -6.45 -1.82
C PHE A 51 -1.95 -7.61 -2.77
N PRO A 52 -1.41 -8.82 -2.57
CA PRO A 52 -1.64 -9.94 -3.49
C PRO A 52 -3.12 -10.23 -3.76
N HIS A 53 -3.95 -10.18 -2.72
CA HIS A 53 -5.38 -10.42 -2.83
C HIS A 53 -6.09 -9.35 -3.68
N HIS A 54 -5.65 -8.09 -3.65
CA HIS A 54 -6.18 -7.05 -4.52
C HIS A 54 -5.97 -7.38 -6.00
N LEU A 55 -4.76 -7.78 -6.39
CA LEU A 55 -4.46 -8.11 -7.78
C LEU A 55 -5.27 -9.34 -8.24
N ARG A 56 -5.38 -10.35 -7.37
CA ARG A 56 -6.22 -11.53 -7.61
C ARG A 56 -7.69 -11.16 -7.80
N ASP A 57 -8.24 -10.31 -6.95
CA ASP A 57 -9.64 -9.89 -7.04
C ASP A 57 -9.94 -9.15 -8.35
N VAL A 58 -9.04 -8.27 -8.78
CA VAL A 58 -9.17 -7.59 -10.08
C VAL A 58 -9.15 -8.61 -11.21
N TYR A 59 -8.23 -9.56 -11.20
CA TYR A 59 -8.15 -10.59 -12.21
C TYR A 59 -9.43 -11.46 -12.23
N ASP A 60 -9.86 -11.95 -11.07
CA ASP A 60 -11.01 -12.85 -10.96
C ASP A 60 -12.31 -12.17 -11.35
N LYS A 61 -12.52 -10.90 -10.98
CA LYS A 61 -13.77 -10.18 -11.20
C LYS A 61 -13.81 -9.33 -12.47
N ARG A 62 -12.67 -8.85 -12.96
CA ARG A 62 -12.58 -7.92 -14.12
C ARG A 62 -11.77 -8.47 -15.30
N LYS A 63 -11.10 -9.63 -15.13
CA LYS A 63 -10.40 -10.37 -16.19
C LYS A 63 -9.24 -9.61 -16.82
N TYR A 64 -8.49 -8.84 -16.04
CA TYR A 64 -7.23 -8.24 -16.46
C TYR A 64 -6.21 -8.16 -15.32
N ASP A 65 -4.94 -8.04 -15.68
CA ASP A 65 -3.85 -7.77 -14.74
C ASP A 65 -3.60 -6.26 -14.66
N PHE A 66 -3.81 -5.67 -13.48
CA PHE A 66 -3.69 -4.23 -13.27
C PHE A 66 -2.25 -3.74 -13.41
N ILE A 67 -1.27 -4.50 -12.91
CA ILE A 67 0.14 -4.10 -12.92
C ILE A 67 0.68 -4.17 -14.35
N GLU A 68 0.39 -5.25 -15.08
CA GLU A 68 0.78 -5.36 -16.50
C GLU A 68 0.17 -4.24 -17.34
N ARG A 69 -1.09 -3.90 -17.07
CA ARG A 69 -1.74 -2.78 -17.77
C ARG A 69 -1.02 -1.45 -17.48
N CYS A 70 -0.70 -1.16 -16.23
CA CYS A 70 0.04 0.05 -15.87
C CYS A 70 1.41 0.10 -16.56
N LEU A 71 2.16 -1.00 -16.57
CA LEU A 71 3.49 -1.10 -17.19
C LEU A 71 3.45 -0.94 -18.71
N ARG A 72 2.33 -1.28 -19.35
CA ARG A 72 2.13 -1.09 -20.79
C ARG A 72 1.79 0.37 -21.13
N ASP A 73 0.96 0.98 -20.30
CA ASP A 73 0.35 2.28 -20.60
C ASP A 73 1.19 3.47 -20.05
N HIS A 74 2.13 3.21 -19.12
CA HIS A 74 2.90 4.25 -18.41
C HIS A 74 4.33 3.81 -18.09
N GLU A 75 5.19 4.80 -17.82
CA GLU A 75 6.48 4.58 -17.16
C GLU A 75 6.25 4.41 -15.64
N ILE A 76 6.62 3.26 -15.09
CA ILE A 76 6.28 2.90 -13.70
C ILE A 76 7.53 2.63 -12.88
N LEU A 77 7.62 3.28 -11.73
CA LEU A 77 8.50 2.87 -10.64
C LEU A 77 7.80 1.82 -9.77
N VAL A 78 8.27 0.57 -9.82
CA VAL A 78 7.77 -0.51 -8.96
C VAL A 78 8.60 -0.58 -7.68
N ILE A 79 7.93 -0.49 -6.52
CA ILE A 79 8.55 -0.59 -5.20
C ILE A 79 8.02 -1.83 -4.50
N LEU A 80 8.92 -2.74 -4.09
CA LEU A 80 8.57 -3.87 -3.23
C LEU A 80 8.89 -3.51 -1.78
N LEU A 81 7.86 -3.17 -1.02
CA LEU A 81 7.99 -2.86 0.40
C LEU A 81 7.97 -4.15 1.22
N GLU A 82 9.07 -4.40 1.93
CA GLU A 82 9.26 -5.54 2.81
C GLU A 82 9.36 -5.09 4.28
N ARG A 83 9.04 -6.01 5.20
CA ARG A 83 9.30 -5.82 6.63
C ARG A 83 10.16 -6.97 7.13
N MET A 84 11.34 -6.66 7.68
CA MET A 84 12.27 -7.69 8.16
C MET A 84 11.80 -8.33 9.45
N ASP A 85 11.23 -7.54 10.36
CA ASP A 85 10.60 -8.03 11.58
C ASP A 85 9.22 -8.63 11.29
N ARG A 86 9.21 -9.87 10.80
CA ARG A 86 7.99 -10.60 10.45
C ARG A 86 7.11 -10.91 11.65
N LEU A 87 7.71 -11.15 12.81
CA LEU A 87 6.96 -11.40 14.05
C LEU A 87 6.24 -10.12 14.49
N GLY A 88 6.94 -8.98 14.54
CA GLY A 88 6.31 -7.70 14.84
C GLY A 88 5.28 -7.29 13.80
N ALA A 89 5.45 -7.64 12.53
CA ALA A 89 4.45 -7.47 11.49
C ALA A 89 3.17 -8.27 11.79
N ALA A 90 3.30 -9.54 12.14
CA ALA A 90 2.17 -10.41 12.45
C ALA A 90 1.45 -10.01 13.74
N ILE A 91 2.19 -9.57 14.77
CA ILE A 91 1.61 -9.00 15.99
C ILE A 91 0.82 -7.73 15.64
N SER A 92 1.40 -6.83 14.84
CA SER A 92 0.72 -5.60 14.41
C SER A 92 -0.56 -5.90 13.64
N ALA A 93 -0.54 -6.87 12.72
CA ALA A 93 -1.73 -7.29 11.97
C ALA A 93 -2.79 -7.89 12.89
N THR A 94 -2.40 -8.71 13.87
CA THR A 94 -3.32 -9.29 14.86
C THR A 94 -4.04 -8.21 15.67
N ARG A 95 -3.29 -7.21 16.15
CA ARG A 95 -3.86 -6.06 16.86
C ARG A 95 -4.83 -5.27 15.98
N ALA A 96 -4.46 -5.03 14.72
CA ALA A 96 -5.30 -4.28 13.78
C ALA A 96 -6.60 -5.03 13.44
N SER A 97 -6.55 -6.35 13.26
CA SER A 97 -7.74 -7.18 13.03
C SER A 97 -8.69 -7.20 14.22
N GLN A 98 -8.17 -7.21 15.46
CA GLN A 98 -8.99 -7.21 16.68
C GLN A 98 -9.60 -5.83 16.99
N SER A 99 -8.81 -4.77 16.83
CA SER A 99 -9.23 -3.40 17.14
C SER A 99 -9.97 -2.69 16.00
N GLY A 100 -9.88 -3.21 14.77
CA GLY A 100 -10.32 -2.53 13.56
C GLY A 100 -9.44 -1.34 13.15
N GLN A 101 -8.38 -1.02 13.90
CA GLN A 101 -7.50 0.12 13.65
C GLN A 101 -6.23 -0.32 12.91
N TRP A 102 -6.10 0.12 11.65
CA TRP A 102 -4.98 -0.22 10.75
C TRP A 102 -3.95 0.91 10.61
N SER A 103 -4.21 2.08 11.18
CA SER A 103 -3.28 3.21 11.28
C SER A 103 -3.38 3.87 12.66
N ARG A 104 -2.28 4.51 13.09
CA ARG A 104 -2.28 5.44 14.22
C ARG A 104 -2.64 6.82 13.68
N THR A 105 -3.91 7.08 13.42
CA THR A 105 -4.36 8.44 13.14
C THR A 105 -4.41 9.22 14.46
N SER A 106 -3.59 10.27 14.56
CA SER A 106 -3.63 11.24 15.64
C SER A 106 -5.02 11.90 15.68
N GLY A 107 -5.84 11.56 16.67
CA GLY A 107 -7.21 12.06 16.75
C GLY A 107 -8.04 11.50 17.89
N GLY A 108 -7.60 11.68 19.14
CA GLY A 108 -8.47 11.92 20.30
C GLY A 108 -9.72 11.05 20.53
N GLY A 109 -9.67 9.76 20.24
CA GLY A 109 -10.71 8.80 20.63
C GLY A 109 -10.22 7.96 21.81
N ASP A 110 -10.84 8.15 22.98
CA ASP A 110 -10.62 7.46 24.25
C ASP A 110 -9.63 6.28 24.21
N GLU A 111 -8.38 6.55 24.63
CA GLU A 111 -7.32 5.55 24.89
C GLU A 111 -7.79 4.40 25.81
N ASN A 112 -8.93 4.56 26.49
CA ASN A 112 -9.45 3.60 27.46
C ASN A 112 -10.45 2.56 26.91
N SER A 113 -10.91 2.63 25.65
CA SER A 113 -11.98 1.72 25.16
C SER A 113 -11.53 0.69 24.12
N ALA A 114 -10.55 1.01 23.26
CA ALA A 114 -10.09 0.10 22.19
C ALA A 114 -8.92 -0.82 22.62
N GLU A 115 -8.07 -0.39 23.56
CA GLU A 115 -7.01 -1.28 24.10
C GLU A 115 -7.58 -2.42 24.95
N SER A 116 -8.80 -2.26 25.49
CA SER A 116 -9.50 -3.27 26.29
C SER A 116 -9.87 -4.54 25.50
N SER A 117 -9.92 -4.50 24.16
CA SER A 117 -10.31 -5.65 23.33
C SER A 117 -9.13 -6.38 22.67
N VAL A 118 -7.91 -5.83 22.78
CA VAL A 118 -6.72 -6.43 22.16
C VAL A 118 -6.10 -7.45 23.11
N ALA A 119 -6.26 -8.73 22.79
CA ALA A 119 -5.72 -9.83 23.57
C ALA A 119 -4.61 -10.57 22.80
N TYR A 120 -3.65 -11.11 23.55
CA TYR A 120 -2.65 -12.01 22.96
C TYR A 120 -3.36 -13.23 22.37
N ASP A 121 -3.21 -13.41 21.06
CA ASP A 121 -3.75 -14.54 20.33
C ASP A 121 -2.64 -15.21 19.52
N ARG A 122 -2.11 -16.30 20.06
CA ARG A 122 -1.03 -17.05 19.41
C ARG A 122 -1.46 -17.61 18.05
N ALA A 123 -2.69 -18.10 17.93
CA ALA A 123 -3.16 -18.72 16.69
C ALA A 123 -3.26 -17.66 15.60
N GLN A 124 -3.88 -16.52 15.90
CA GLN A 124 -4.00 -15.42 14.96
C GLN A 124 -2.65 -14.82 14.57
N ILE A 125 -1.68 -14.74 15.49
CA ILE A 125 -0.31 -14.32 15.18
C ILE A 125 0.33 -15.29 14.18
N LEU A 126 0.22 -16.61 14.39
CA LEU A 126 0.79 -17.59 13.47
C LEU A 126 0.13 -17.55 12.10
N GLU A 127 -1.19 -17.40 12.03
CA GLU A 127 -1.92 -17.21 10.78
C GLU A 127 -1.42 -15.97 10.03
N ASN A 128 -1.27 -14.85 10.73
CA ASN A 128 -0.75 -13.61 10.14
C ASN A 128 0.71 -13.76 9.68
N MET A 129 1.55 -14.52 10.40
CA MET A 129 2.91 -14.82 9.95
C MET A 129 2.92 -15.58 8.63
N ILE A 130 2.04 -16.59 8.49
CA ILE A 130 1.89 -17.36 7.25
C ILE A 130 1.38 -16.45 6.13
N TYR A 131 0.29 -15.71 6.38
CA TYR A 131 -0.30 -14.79 5.41
C TYR A 131 0.70 -13.78 4.84
N ILE A 132 1.49 -13.15 5.72
CA ILE A 132 2.54 -12.20 5.32
C ILE A 132 3.64 -12.92 4.51
N GLY A 133 4.05 -14.11 4.94
CA GLY A 133 5.06 -14.91 4.26
C GLY A 133 4.63 -15.31 2.85
N GLU A 134 3.41 -15.82 2.70
CA GLU A 134 2.80 -16.18 1.41
C GLU A 134 2.65 -14.97 0.50
N GLY A 135 2.22 -13.83 1.05
CA GLY A 135 2.09 -12.60 0.27
C GLY A 135 3.41 -12.11 -0.29
N MET A 136 4.50 -12.20 0.48
CA MET A 136 5.84 -11.86 -0.01
C MET A 136 6.37 -12.86 -1.04
N ALA A 137 6.12 -14.16 -0.84
CA ALA A 137 6.47 -15.19 -1.81
C ALA A 137 5.73 -14.96 -3.14
N PHE A 138 4.43 -14.63 -3.08
CA PHE A 138 3.64 -14.26 -4.24
C PHE A 138 4.28 -13.12 -5.01
N TRP A 139 4.61 -11.99 -4.35
CA TRP A 139 5.18 -10.83 -5.05
C TRP A 139 6.50 -11.14 -5.72
N ARG A 140 7.42 -11.83 -5.02
CA ARG A 140 8.71 -12.20 -5.59
C ARG A 140 8.56 -13.09 -6.82
N ASN A 141 7.68 -14.09 -6.75
CA ASN A 141 7.42 -14.97 -7.87
C ASN A 141 6.74 -14.23 -9.03
N TYR A 142 5.74 -13.41 -8.75
CA TYR A 142 5.03 -12.62 -9.77
C TYR A 142 5.99 -11.70 -10.53
N LEU A 143 6.79 -10.89 -9.80
CA LEU A 143 7.74 -9.97 -10.41
C LEU A 143 8.83 -10.70 -11.21
N ALA A 144 9.36 -11.82 -10.68
CA ALA A 144 10.37 -12.62 -11.36
C ALA A 144 9.82 -13.29 -12.64
N LEU A 145 8.65 -13.92 -12.58
CA LEU A 145 8.03 -14.58 -13.74
C LEU A 145 7.72 -13.61 -14.87
N ARG A 146 7.38 -12.35 -14.52
CA ARG A 146 7.10 -11.28 -15.48
C ARG A 146 8.33 -10.45 -15.86
N SER A 147 9.50 -10.76 -15.29
CA SER A 147 10.75 -9.99 -15.48
C SER A 147 10.60 -8.49 -15.16
N ILE A 148 9.72 -8.15 -14.21
CA ILE A 148 9.47 -6.78 -13.78
C ILE A 148 10.59 -6.34 -12.84
N GLN A 149 11.28 -5.26 -13.21
CA GLN A 149 12.27 -4.63 -12.34
C GLN A 149 11.58 -3.88 -11.21
N TYR A 150 12.14 -3.93 -10.01
CA TYR A 150 11.60 -3.25 -8.84
C TYR A 150 12.71 -2.78 -7.90
N VAL A 151 12.39 -1.77 -7.09
CA VAL A 151 13.25 -1.29 -6.01
C VAL A 151 12.82 -1.97 -4.70
N PRO A 152 13.67 -2.82 -4.08
CA PRO A 152 13.38 -3.36 -2.76
C PRO A 152 13.55 -2.27 -1.71
N VAL A 153 12.58 -2.15 -0.81
CA VAL A 153 12.63 -1.19 0.29
C VAL A 153 12.17 -1.87 1.58
N PHE A 154 12.88 -1.61 2.67
CA PHE A 154 12.54 -2.17 3.97
C PHE A 154 11.84 -1.13 4.85
N TYR A 155 10.72 -1.53 5.45
CA TYR A 155 9.92 -0.70 6.35
C TYR A 155 10.79 -0.07 7.44
N GLU A 156 11.67 -0.85 8.07
CA GLU A 156 12.54 -0.38 9.15
C GLU A 156 13.54 0.69 8.69
N GLN A 157 13.92 0.70 7.42
CA GLN A 157 14.78 1.74 6.84
C GLN A 157 13.96 3.01 6.55
N ILE A 158 12.76 2.86 5.97
CA ILE A 158 11.86 4.00 5.77
C ILE A 158 11.56 4.67 7.09
N MET A 159 11.23 3.92 8.14
CA MET A 159 10.90 4.50 9.45
C MET A 159 12.05 5.30 10.09
N LYS A 160 13.30 5.00 9.74
CA LYS A 160 14.48 5.75 10.21
C LYS A 160 14.76 7.02 9.41
N GLY A 161 14.31 7.09 8.16
CA GLY A 161 14.61 8.16 7.21
C GLY A 161 13.53 8.29 6.14
N TRP A 162 12.30 8.59 6.56
CA TRP A 162 11.15 8.53 5.67
C TRP A 162 11.09 9.73 4.72
N ARG A 163 11.66 10.87 5.13
CA ARG A 163 11.78 12.08 4.29
C ARG A 163 12.78 11.84 3.18
N GLU A 164 13.91 11.23 3.50
CA GLU A 164 14.93 10.80 2.55
C GLU A 164 14.37 9.79 1.56
N TYR A 165 13.57 8.83 2.03
CA TYR A 165 12.84 7.91 1.17
C TYR A 165 11.89 8.65 0.20
N VAL A 166 11.10 9.62 0.68
CA VAL A 166 10.21 10.41 -0.18
C VAL A 166 11.00 11.18 -1.24
N MET A 167 12.11 11.82 -0.87
CA MET A 167 12.99 12.54 -1.80
C MET A 167 13.65 11.61 -2.82
N ASP A 168 14.07 10.41 -2.40
CA ASP A 168 14.66 9.41 -3.29
C ASP A 168 13.65 8.88 -4.31
N VAL A 169 12.41 8.61 -3.89
CA VAL A 169 11.31 8.25 -4.80
C VAL A 169 11.03 9.39 -5.77
N ALA A 170 10.97 10.64 -5.29
CA ALA A 170 10.74 11.81 -6.13
C ALA A 170 11.83 11.98 -7.19
N GLY A 171 13.10 11.82 -6.81
CA GLY A 171 14.23 11.87 -7.73
C GLY A 171 14.18 10.77 -8.79
N LYS A 172 13.79 9.54 -8.42
CA LYS A 172 13.59 8.43 -9.37
C LYS A 172 12.45 8.67 -10.36
N MET A 173 11.46 9.49 -9.98
CA MET A 173 10.30 9.84 -10.80
C MET A 173 10.46 11.19 -11.53
N ASP A 174 11.62 11.85 -11.40
CA ASP A 174 11.87 13.21 -11.90
C ASP A 174 10.82 14.24 -11.43
N VAL A 175 10.31 14.07 -10.21
CA VAL A 175 9.33 14.98 -9.59
C VAL A 175 10.04 15.94 -8.65
N SER A 176 9.93 17.25 -8.93
CA SER A 176 10.47 18.28 -8.05
C SER A 176 9.61 18.47 -6.80
N ILE A 177 10.20 18.13 -5.65
CA ILE A 177 9.60 18.28 -4.32
C ILE A 177 10.48 19.21 -3.50
N ASP A 178 9.86 20.18 -2.87
CA ASP A 178 10.51 20.99 -1.86
C ASP A 178 10.55 20.20 -0.55
N ALA A 179 11.76 19.97 -0.03
CA ALA A 179 11.94 19.21 1.21
C ALA A 179 11.18 19.86 2.38
N GLU A 180 10.98 21.18 2.38
CA GLU A 180 10.23 21.88 3.42
C GLU A 180 8.72 21.55 3.40
N GLN A 181 8.19 21.08 2.26
CA GLN A 181 6.78 20.69 2.11
C GLN A 181 6.49 19.27 2.62
N ILE A 182 7.52 18.46 2.86
CA ILE A 182 7.34 17.15 3.48
C ILE A 182 7.03 17.39 4.96
N SER A 183 5.96 16.79 5.50
CA SER A 183 5.64 16.92 6.94
C SER A 183 6.82 16.46 7.81
N ASN A 184 6.90 16.95 9.04
CA ASN A 184 7.82 16.43 10.05
C ASN A 184 7.18 15.27 10.85
N ASP A 185 5.85 15.20 10.89
CA ASP A 185 5.13 14.11 11.52
C ASP A 185 4.69 13.09 10.46
N LEU A 186 5.26 11.89 10.54
CA LEU A 186 4.91 10.77 9.67
C LEU A 186 3.44 10.34 9.82
N TYR A 187 2.86 10.52 11.01
CA TYR A 187 1.52 10.04 11.37
C TYR A 187 0.40 11.00 10.99
N GLU A 188 0.69 12.27 10.73
CA GLU A 188 -0.26 13.21 10.12
C GLU A 188 -0.55 12.89 8.64
N VAL A 189 0.29 12.04 8.03
CA VAL A 189 0.27 11.80 6.57
C VAL A 189 0.01 10.35 6.16
N GLN A 190 -0.47 9.52 7.09
CA GLN A 190 -0.85 8.12 6.83
C GLN A 190 -2.36 7.98 6.68
#